data_AF-A0A1V2ZA48-F1
#
_entry.id   AF-A0A1V2ZA48-F1
#
_cell.length_a   1.000
_cell.length_b   1.000
_cell.length_c   1.000
_cell.angle_alpha   90.00
_cell.angle_beta   90.00
_cell.angle_gamma   90.00
#
_symmetry.space_group_name_H-M   'P 1'
#
loop_
_entity.id
_entity.type
_entity.pdbx_description
1 polymer ?
#
loop_
_entity_poly.entity_id
_entity_poly.type
_entity_poly.pdbx_seq_one_letter_code
_entity_poly.pdbx_strand_id
1 'polypeptide(L)'
;MVDIALTLVGKPGCHLCDDARAVVQGVLAELGPAAPAVSLTEVSILDDAELHERFVEEIPVLLIDGRVHNYWRIDPVRLRRALLEHS
;
A
#
# COMPACT_ATOMS: atom_id res chain seq x y z
N MET A 1 17.22 -0.70 -7.95
CA MET A 1 16.79 0.62 -7.45
C MET A 1 15.28 0.57 -7.39
N VAL A 2 14.70 0.68 -6.20
CA VAL A 2 13.26 0.83 -6.04
C VAL A 2 12.95 2.27 -6.40
N ASP A 3 12.01 2.46 -7.29
CA ASP A 3 11.52 3.77 -7.70
C ASP A 3 10.38 4.22 -6.78
N ILE A 4 9.53 3.29 -6.34
CA ILE A 4 8.37 3.59 -5.49
C ILE A 4 8.32 2.66 -4.26
N ALA A 5 8.34 3.24 -3.06
CA ALA A 5 8.13 2.52 -1.81
C ALA A 5 6.65 2.50 -1.43
N LEU A 6 6.00 1.33 -1.50
CA LEU A 6 4.65 1.11 -0.99
C LEU A 6 4.70 0.55 0.43
N THR A 7 4.03 1.19 1.37
CA THR A 7 3.86 0.66 2.73
C THR A 7 2.39 0.45 3.02
N LEU A 8 1.99 -0.80 3.25
CA LEU A 8 0.65 -1.15 3.67
C LEU A 8 0.63 -1.25 5.19
N VAL A 9 0.08 -0.24 5.84
CA VAL A 9 -0.13 -0.18 7.29
C VAL A 9 -1.49 -0.78 7.62
N GLY A 10 -1.49 -1.82 8.45
CA GLY A 10 -2.72 -2.52 8.78
C GLY A 10 -2.63 -3.32 10.06
N LYS A 11 -3.54 -4.27 10.21
CA LYS A 11 -3.53 -5.23 11.32
C LYS A 11 -3.56 -6.65 10.75
N PRO A 12 -2.68 -7.56 11.21
CA PRO A 12 -2.72 -8.95 10.81
C PRO A 12 -4.06 -9.57 11.20
N GLY A 13 -4.62 -10.39 10.31
CA GLY A 13 -5.93 -11.03 10.50
C GLY A 13 -7.14 -10.20 10.06
N CYS A 14 -6.94 -9.05 9.41
CA CYS A 14 -8.04 -8.30 8.79
C CYS A 14 -8.20 -8.68 7.31
N HIS A 15 -9.40 -9.16 6.91
CA HIS A 15 -9.69 -9.49 5.51
C HIS A 15 -9.42 -8.32 4.53
N LEU A 16 -9.59 -7.08 4.97
CA LEU A 16 -9.32 -5.89 4.16
C LEU A 16 -7.83 -5.73 3.81
N CYS A 17 -6.91 -6.11 4.71
CA CYS A 17 -5.49 -6.08 4.42
C CYS A 17 -5.09 -7.13 3.37
N ASP A 18 -5.70 -8.32 3.43
CA ASP A 18 -5.45 -9.39 2.47
C ASP A 18 -5.93 -8.98 1.06
N ASP A 19 -7.14 -8.40 0.97
CA ASP A 19 -7.66 -7.83 -0.28
C ASP A 19 -6.74 -6.73 -0.83
N ALA A 20 -6.32 -5.79 0.02
CA ALA A 20 -5.40 -4.72 -0.36
C ALA A 20 -4.07 -5.26 -0.90
N ARG A 21 -3.49 -6.28 -0.25
CA ARG A 21 -2.28 -6.95 -0.72
C ARG A 21 -2.50 -7.63 -2.06
N ALA A 22 -3.59 -8.39 -2.21
CA ALA A 22 -3.93 -9.08 -3.45
C ALA A 22 -4.09 -8.08 -4.61
N VAL A 23 -4.77 -6.95 -4.35
CA VAL A 23 -4.93 -5.84 -5.28
C VAL A 23 -3.57 -5.25 -5.68
N VAL A 24 -2.69 -4.92 -4.72
CA VAL A 24 -1.36 -4.36 -5.01
C VAL A 24 -0.54 -5.35 -5.83
N GLN A 25 -0.46 -6.61 -5.41
CA GLN A 25 0.28 -7.66 -6.13
C GLN A 25 -0.29 -7.88 -7.54
N GLY A 26 -1.60 -7.84 -7.71
CA GLY A 26 -2.25 -7.92 -9.01
C GLY A 26 -1.88 -6.75 -9.91
N VAL A 27 -1.91 -5.52 -9.39
CA VAL A 27 -1.49 -4.32 -10.13
C VAL A 27 -0.01 -4.43 -10.53
N LEU A 28 0.87 -4.85 -9.62
CA LEU A 28 2.29 -5.03 -9.92
C LEU A 28 2.54 -6.14 -10.95
N ALA A 29 1.72 -7.19 -10.97
CA ALA A 29 1.81 -8.25 -11.98
C ALA A 29 1.31 -7.78 -13.36
N GLU A 30 0.30 -6.92 -13.40
CA GLU A 30 -0.22 -6.31 -14.63
C GLU A 30 0.71 -5.22 -15.19
N LEU A 31 1.35 -4.48 -14.28
CA LEU A 31 2.39 -3.51 -14.58
C LEU A 31 3.66 -4.28 -14.99
N GLY A 32 3.76 -4.57 -16.28
CA GLY A 32 4.91 -5.28 -16.86
C GLY A 32 6.25 -4.52 -16.70
N PRO A 33 7.31 -4.92 -17.42
CA PRO A 33 8.67 -4.42 -17.21
C PRO A 33 8.88 -2.93 -17.53
N ALA A 34 7.88 -2.26 -18.10
CA ALA A 34 7.87 -0.82 -18.36
C ALA A 34 7.44 0.02 -17.14
N ALA A 35 6.96 -0.62 -16.07
CA ALA A 35 6.56 0.07 -14.87
C ALA A 35 7.75 0.34 -13.93
N PRO A 36 7.65 1.40 -13.09
CA PRO A 36 8.65 1.66 -12.07
C PRO A 36 8.80 0.48 -11.10
N ALA A 37 10.00 0.30 -10.57
CA ALA A 37 10.27 -0.75 -9.59
C ALA A 37 9.60 -0.41 -8.26
N VAL A 38 8.59 -1.19 -7.87
CA VAL A 38 7.83 -0.96 -6.65
C VAL A 38 8.21 -1.97 -5.57
N SER A 39 8.45 -1.51 -4.34
CA SER A 39 8.59 -2.38 -3.17
C SER A 39 7.40 -2.25 -2.24
N LEU A 40 6.70 -3.36 -2.02
CA LEU A 40 5.63 -3.45 -1.02
C LEU A 40 6.22 -3.87 0.33
N THR A 41 5.95 -3.10 1.38
CA THR A 41 6.28 -3.38 2.77
C THR A 41 4.99 -3.42 3.59
N GLU A 42 4.76 -4.51 4.30
CA GLU A 42 3.60 -4.65 5.18
C GLU A 42 4.03 -4.26 6.60
N VAL A 43 3.40 -3.24 7.18
CA VAL A 43 3.66 -2.76 8.54
C VAL A 43 2.40 -2.92 9.36
N SER A 44 2.54 -3.44 10.57
CA SER A 44 1.40 -3.56 11.48
C SER A 44 1.34 -2.34 12.36
N ILE A 45 0.15 -1.75 12.54
CA ILE A 45 -0.06 -0.74 13.60
C ILE A 45 0.27 -1.29 14.99
N LEU A 46 0.30 -2.62 15.15
CA LEU A 46 0.71 -3.28 16.39
C LEU A 46 2.23 -3.22 16.65
N ASP A 47 3.02 -3.00 15.60
CA ASP A 47 4.48 -2.92 15.66
C ASP A 47 4.94 -1.53 16.14
N ASP A 48 4.14 -0.50 15.85
CA ASP A 48 4.49 0.90 16.07
C ASP A 48 3.37 1.66 16.79
N ALA A 49 3.62 2.06 18.04
CA ALA A 49 2.62 2.74 18.87
C ALA A 49 2.18 4.08 18.27
N GLU A 50 3.07 4.79 17.57
CA GLU A 50 2.73 6.05 16.93
C GLU A 50 1.79 5.84 15.73
N LEU A 51 2.06 4.82 14.89
CA LEU A 51 1.17 4.44 13.79
C LEU A 51 -0.16 3.91 14.34
N HIS A 52 -0.14 3.22 15.47
CA HIS A 52 -1.35 2.78 16.15
C HIS A 52 -2.26 3.97 16.49
N GLU A 53 -1.79 4.92 17.28
CA GLU A 53 -2.64 6.04 17.70
C GLU A 53 -3.09 6.91 16.52
N ARG A 54 -2.27 7.00 15.46
CA ARG A 54 -2.57 7.84 14.29
C ARG A 54 -3.50 7.17 13.28
N PHE A 55 -3.37 5.87 13.06
CA PHE A 55 -4.04 5.17 11.96
C PHE A 55 -4.98 4.03 12.38
N VAL A 56 -5.13 3.76 13.68
CA VAL A 56 -6.02 2.68 14.18
C VAL A 56 -7.46 2.81 13.69
N GLU A 57 -7.96 4.04 13.52
CA GLU A 57 -9.31 4.31 13.00
C GLU A 57 -9.39 4.29 11.46
N GLU A 58 -8.25 4.30 10.78
CA GLU A 58 -8.12 4.46 9.32
C GLU A 58 -7.54 3.22 8.63
N ILE A 59 -7.29 2.12 9.35
CA ILE A 59 -6.76 0.90 8.75
C ILE A 59 -7.76 0.23 7.77
N PRO A 60 -7.29 -0.37 6.66
CA PRO A 60 -5.90 -0.37 6.16
C PRO A 60 -5.49 0.97 5.53
N VAL A 61 -4.27 1.43 5.81
CA VAL A 61 -3.67 2.64 5.23
C VAL A 61 -2.57 2.25 4.26
N LEU A 62 -2.61 2.77 3.04
CA LEU A 62 -1.56 2.63 2.04
C LEU A 62 -0.77 3.92 1.95
N LEU A 63 0.54 3.81 2.17
CA LEU A 63 1.50 4.87 1.99
C LEU A 63 2.28 4.62 0.71
N ILE A 64 2.50 5.68 -0.07
CA ILE A 64 3.37 5.69 -1.24
C ILE A 64 4.48 6.70 -0.95
N ASP A 65 5.73 6.25 -0.96
CA ASP A 65 6.90 7.07 -0.65
C ASP A 65 6.79 7.77 0.72
N GLY A 66 6.24 7.05 1.71
CA GLY A 66 6.00 7.59 3.06
C GLY A 66 4.82 8.58 3.16
N ARG A 67 4.06 8.81 2.08
CA ARG A 67 2.86 9.66 2.09
C ARG A 67 1.60 8.82 2.07
N VAL A 68 0.65 9.13 2.96
CA VAL A 68 -0.68 8.50 2.96
C VAL A 68 -1.36 8.77 1.62
N HIS A 69 -1.59 7.70 0.87
CA HIS A 69 -2.23 7.76 -0.44
C HIS A 69 -3.70 7.39 -0.35
N ASN A 70 -4.01 6.33 0.40
CA ASN A 70 -5.38 5.86 0.54
C ASN A 70 -5.54 5.14 1.89
N TYR A 71 -6.77 5.10 2.39
CA TYR A 71 -7.13 4.39 3.61
C TYR A 71 -8.48 3.69 3.41
N TRP A 72 -8.78 2.68 4.24
CA TRP A 72 -9.94 1.80 4.19
C TRP A 72 -10.04 0.84 2.99
N ARG A 73 -9.98 1.36 1.75
CA ARG A 73 -10.14 0.55 0.54
C ARG A 73 -9.11 0.92 -0.52
N ILE A 74 -8.27 -0.06 -0.86
CA ILE A 74 -7.25 0.11 -1.89
C ILE A 74 -7.87 -0.20 -3.24
N ASP A 75 -7.91 0.81 -4.11
CA ASP A 75 -8.48 0.67 -5.43
C ASP A 75 -7.36 0.40 -6.45
N PRO A 76 -7.37 -0.75 -7.16
CA PRO A 76 -6.32 -1.11 -8.11
C PRO A 76 -6.15 -0.07 -9.21
N VAL A 77 -7.26 0.55 -9.61
CA VAL A 77 -7.29 1.52 -10.71
C VAL A 77 -6.68 2.85 -10.30
N ARG A 78 -6.87 3.28 -9.06
CA ARG A 78 -6.15 4.46 -8.53
C ARG A 78 -4.69 4.15 -8.30
N LEU A 79 -4.39 3.00 -7.68
CA LEU A 79 -3.03 2.61 -7.38
C LEU A 79 -2.18 2.55 -8.65
N ARG A 80 -2.63 1.83 -9.68
CA ARG A 80 -1.91 1.75 -10.96
C ARG A 80 -1.66 3.13 -11.56
N ARG A 81 -2.64 4.03 -11.47
CA ARG A 81 -2.52 5.37 -12.07
C ARG A 81 -1.52 6.19 -11.29
N ALA A 82 -1.55 6.14 -9.97
CA ALA A 82 -0.54 6.77 -9.12
C ALA A 82 0.87 6.26 -9.45
N LEU A 83 1.04 4.94 -9.60
CA LEU A 83 2.35 4.36 -9.97
C LEU A 83 2.82 4.82 -11.36
N LEU A 84 1.92 4.96 -12.33
CA LEU A 84 2.25 5.44 -13.68
C LEU A 84 2.50 6.96 -13.72
N GLU A 85 1.78 7.74 -12.91
CA GLU A 85 1.94 9.19 -12.79
C GLU A 85 3.20 9.57 -11.97
N HIS A 86 3.73 8.64 -11.16
CA HIS A 86 4.96 8.79 -10.40
C HIS A 86 6.25 8.39 -11.16
N SER A 87 6.13 8.01 -12.44
CA SER A 87 7.23 7.65 -13.36
C SER A 87 7.92 8.85 -14.03
#